data_AF-T1I3R5-F1
#
_entry.id   AF-T1I3R5-F1
#
_cell.length_a   1.000
_cell.length_b   1.000
_cell.length_c   1.000
_cell.angle_alpha   90.00
_cell.angle_beta   90.00
_cell.angle_gamma   90.00
#
_symmetry.space_group_name_H-M   'P 1'
#
loop_
_entity.id
_entity.type
_entity.pdbx_description
1 polymer ?
#
loop_
_entity_poly.entity_id
_entity_poly.type
_entity_poly.pdbx_seq_one_letter_code
_entity_poly.pdbx_strand_id
1 'polypeptide(L)' 'MDEKEFRVLIKHYFMKGKTPQETKEKLDKHYGDSAPRLEQFISGFKIFGVAIWAQATLNVLDALLRLLLQKSLIKSMIW' A
#
# COMPACT_ATOMS: atom_id res chain seq x y z
N MET A 1 -17.09 -4.72 12.94
CA MET A 1 -16.00 -3.88 12.43
C MET A 1 -16.48 -3.21 11.16
N ASP A 2 -16.32 -1.89 11.06
CA ASP A 2 -16.71 -1.13 9.87
C ASP A 2 -15.64 -1.22 8.77
N GLU A 3 -16.00 -1.03 7.50
CA GLU A 3 -15.04 -1.12 6.38
C GLU A 3 -13.93 -0.07 6.49
N LYS A 4 -14.27 1.12 7.00
CA LYS A 4 -13.30 2.19 7.24
C LYS A 4 -12.28 1.80 8.32
N GLU A 5 -12.76 1.23 9.44
CA GLU A 5 -11.87 0.74 10.50
C GLU A 5 -10.96 -0.37 9.99
N PHE A 6 -11.50 -1.29 9.18
CA PHE A 6 -10.74 -2.36 8.57
C PHE A 6 -9.59 -1.82 7.70
N ARG A 7 -9.87 -0.85 6.81
CA ARG A 7 -8.83 -0.20 5.98
C ARG A 7 -7.75 0.48 6.82
N VAL A 8 -8.14 1.19 7.89
CA VAL A 8 -7.18 1.86 8.79
C VAL A 8 -6.30 0.85 9.50
N LEU A 9 -6.86 -0.26 9.98
CA LEU A 9 -6.10 -1.33 10.63
C LEU A 9 -5.13 -2.01 9.69
N ILE A 10 -5.57 -2.39 8.48
CA ILE A 10 -4.71 -3.00 7.45
C ILE A 10 -3.52 -2.07 7.17
N LYS A 11 -3.78 -0.78 6.93
CA LYS A 11 -2.72 0.21 6.69
C LYS A 11 -1.75 0.32 7.88
N HIS A 12 -2.27 0.44 9.10
CA HIS A 12 -1.45 0.59 10.31
C HIS A 12 -0.52 -0.61 10.54
N TYR A 13 -1.05 -1.82 10.42
CA TYR A 13 -0.28 -3.04 10.66
C TYR A 13 0.72 -3.33 9.53
N PHE A 14 0.35 -3.04 8.29
CA PHE A 14 1.25 -3.13 7.14
C PHE A 14 2.44 -2.18 7.30
N MET A 15 2.21 -0.91 7.68
CA MET A 15 3.27 0.07 7.91
C MET A 15 4.19 -0.30 9.07
N LYS A 16 3.70 -1.04 10.07
CA LYS A 16 4.51 -1.57 11.17
C LYS A 16 5.31 -2.83 10.80
N GLY A 17 5.21 -3.31 9.56
CA GLY A 17 5.90 -4.51 9.09
C GLY A 17 5.42 -5.79 9.77
N LYS A 18 4.21 -5.78 10.36
CA LYS A 18 3.65 -6.97 11.01
C LYS A 18 3.15 -7.96 9.97
N THR A 19 3.27 -9.24 10.28
CA THR A 19 2.68 -10.28 9.45
C THR A 19 1.14 -10.30 9.60
N PRO A 20 0.40 -10.78 8.58
CA PRO A 20 -1.04 -10.95 8.68
C PRO A 20 -1.47 -11.84 9.85
N GLN A 21 -0.66 -12.85 10.21
CA GLN A 21 -0.93 -13.79 11.29
C GLN A 21 -0.82 -13.15 12.68
N GLU A 22 0.28 -12.45 12.98
CA GLU A 22 0.45 -11.74 14.25
C GLU A 22 -0.66 -10.68 14.44
N THR A 23 -1.06 -10.07 13.34
CA THR A 23 -2.11 -9.06 13.35
C THR A 23 -3.47 -9.68 13.62
N LYS A 24 -3.76 -10.85 13.03
CA LYS A 24 -4.98 -11.61 13.29
C LYS A 24 -5.07 -12.01 14.75
N GLU A 25 -4.01 -12.58 15.32
CA GLU A 25 -4.00 -13.00 16.73
C GLU A 25 -4.29 -11.82 17.66
N LYS A 26 -3.73 -10.64 17.36
CA LYS A 26 -4.00 -9.44 18.13
C LYS A 26 -5.43 -8.93 17.96
N LEU A 27 -5.98 -9.01 16.75
CA LEU A 27 -7.37 -8.65 16.47
C LEU A 27 -8.36 -9.59 17.14
N ASP A 28 -8.09 -10.89 17.16
CA ASP A 28 -8.94 -11.88 17.84
C ASP A 28 -9.01 -11.63 19.34
N LYS A 29 -7.90 -11.25 19.96
CA LYS A 29 -7.87 -10.86 21.38
C LYS A 29 -8.67 -9.58 21.68
N HIS A 30 -8.73 -8.64 20.74
CA HIS A 30 -9.39 -7.35 20.95
C HIS A 30 -10.86 -7.32 20.52
N TYR A 31 -11.24 -8.07 19.48
CA TYR A 31 -12.55 -7.99 18.85
C TYR A 31 -13.36 -9.29 18.92
N GLY A 32 -12.78 -10.42 19.35
CA GLY A 32 -13.48 -11.70 19.47
C GLY A 32 -14.20 -12.10 18.18
N ASP A 33 -15.49 -12.43 18.28
CA ASP A 33 -16.33 -12.79 17.12
C ASP A 33 -16.55 -11.66 16.10
N SER A 34 -16.30 -10.41 16.49
CA SER A 34 -16.36 -9.26 15.57
C SER A 34 -15.09 -9.09 14.74
N ALA A 35 -14.07 -9.93 14.95
CA ALA A 35 -12.83 -9.89 14.21
C ALA A 35 -13.04 -10.34 12.75
N PRO A 36 -12.44 -9.65 11.77
CA PRO A 36 -12.49 -10.08 10.38
C PRO A 36 -11.87 -11.47 10.21
N ARG A 37 -12.39 -12.25 9.25
CA ARG A 37 -11.83 -13.57 8.93
C ARG A 37 -10.39 -13.42 8.46
N LEU A 38 -9.55 -14.42 8.79
CA LEU A 38 -8.13 -14.39 8.41
C LEU A 38 -7.96 -14.22 6.89
N GLU A 39 -8.80 -14.87 6.09
CA GLU A 39 -8.79 -14.74 4.63
C GLU A 39 -9.06 -13.31 4.15
N GLN A 40 -10.02 -12.61 4.77
CA GLN A 40 -10.31 -11.22 4.46
C GLN A 40 -9.11 -10.33 4.82
N PHE A 41 -8.44 -10.64 5.93
CA PHE A 41 -7.25 -9.93 6.38
C PHE A 41 -6.05 -10.14 5.43
N ILE A 42 -5.79 -11.38 5.02
CA ILE A 42 -4.73 -11.73 4.06
C ILE A 42 -5.00 -11.07 2.70
N SER A 43 -6.26 -11.13 2.24
CA SER A 43 -6.68 -10.48 0.99
C SER A 43 -6.45 -8.97 1.05
N GLY A 44 -6.86 -8.32 2.14
CA GLY A 44 -6.62 -6.90 2.37
C GLY A 44 -5.13 -6.54 2.36
N PHE A 45 -4.29 -7.33 3.03
CA PHE A 45 -2.83 -7.16 3.03
C PHE A 45 -2.21 -7.27 1.63
N LYS A 46 -2.63 -8.27 0.84
CA LYS A 46 -2.14 -8.45 -0.54
C LYS A 46 -2.52 -7.26 -1.43
N ILE A 47 -3.79 -6.85 -1.39
CA ILE A 47 -4.27 -5.72 -2.21
C ILE A 47 -3.52 -4.44 -1.83
N PHE A 48 -3.33 -4.20 -0.54
CA PHE A 48 -2.61 -3.01 -0.06
C PHE A 48 -1.14 -3.04 -0.49
N GLY A 49 -0.47 -4.19 -0.39
CA GLY A 49 0.90 -4.36 -0.87
C GLY A 49 1.05 -4.08 -2.36
N VAL A 50 0.14 -4.63 -3.19
CA VAL A 50 0.12 -4.40 -4.64
C VAL A 50 -0.14 -2.93 -4.97
N ALA A 51 -1.07 -2.27 -4.26
CA ALA A 51 -1.37 -0.86 -4.47
C ALA A 51 -0.16 0.04 -4.17
N ILE A 52 0.58 -0.25 -3.09
CA ILE A 52 1.80 0.49 -2.75
C ILE A 52 2.89 0.29 -3.81
N TRP A 53 3.10 -0.94 -4.27
CA TRP A 53 4.05 -1.23 -5.36
C TRP A 53 3.68 -0.51 -6.66
N ALA A 54 2.41 -0.58 -7.07
CA ALA A 54 1.93 0.10 -8.26
C ALA A 54 2.13 1.62 -8.17
N GLN A 55 1.78 2.22 -7.03
CA GLN A 55 1.98 3.65 -6.81
C GLN A 55 3.45 4.05 -6.85
N ALA A 56 4.33 3.24 -6.24
CA ALA A 56 5.77 3.48 -6.29
C ALA A 56 6.30 3.42 -7.72
N THR A 57 5.88 2.43 -8.51
CA THR A 57 6.24 2.32 -9.93
C THR A 57 5.76 3.52 -10.73
N LEU A 58 4.51 3.97 -10.53
CA LEU A 58 3.98 5.16 -11.21
C LEU A 58 4.77 6.42 -10.86
N ASN A 59 5.13 6.61 -9.59
CA ASN A 59 5.94 7.75 -9.16
C ASN A 59 7.34 7.75 -9.80
N VAL A 60 7.96 6.58 -9.91
CA VAL A 60 9.27 6.43 -10.58
C VAL A 60 9.14 6.72 -12.08
N LEU A 61 8.10 6.21 -12.74
CA LEU A 61 7.85 6.47 -14.16
C LEU A 61 7.58 7.96 -14.43
N ASP A 62 6.79 8.62 -13.59
CA ASP A 62 6.51 10.05 -13.68
C ASP A 62 7.81 10.87 -13.55
N ALA A 63 8.65 10.54 -12.55
CA ALA A 63 9.95 11.19 -12.37
C ALA A 63 10.89 10.99 -13.57
N LEU A 64 10.94 9.77 -14.11
CA LEU A 64 11.74 9.47 -15.32
C LEU A 64 11.23 10.24 -16.54
N LEU A 65 9.91 10.31 -16.74
CA LEU A 65 9.32 11.08 -17.83
C LEU A 65 9.67 12.56 -17.73
N ARG A 66 9.59 13.16 -16.53
CA ARG A 66 10.01 14.54 -16.30
C ARG A 66 11.47 14.77 -16.65
N LEU A 67 12.36 13.85 -16.25
CA LEU A 67 13.79 13.94 -16.57
C LEU A 67 14.07 13.87 -18.07
N LEU A 68 13.38 12.96 -18.77
CA LEU A 68 13.50 12.84 -20.23
C LEU A 68 12.98 14.09 -20.94
N LEU A 69 11.85 14.64 -20.49
CA LEU A 69 11.29 15.87 -21.04
C LEU A 69 12.24 17.06 -20.84
N GLN A 70 12.79 17.21 -19.63
CA GLN A 70 13.78 18.25 -19.33
C GLN A 70 15.01 18.14 -20.24
N LYS A 71 15.58 16.94 -20.39
CA LYS A 71 16.71 16.72 -21.30
C LYS A 71 16.38 17.08 -22.75
N SER A 72 15.16 16.74 -23.21
CA SER A 72 14.73 17.07 -24.57
C SER A 72 14.55 18.57 -24.78
N LEU A 73 13.97 19.28 -23.81
CA LEU A 73 13.78 20.73 -23.88
C LEU A 73 15.12 21.46 -23.87
N ILE A 74 16.05 21.06 -23.00
CA ILE A 74 17.41 21.63 -22.95
C ILE A 74 18.12 21.42 -24.28
N LYS A 75 18.02 20.21 -24.87
CA LYS A 75 18.61 19.92 -26.19
C LYS A 75 18.03 20.79 -27.30
N SER A 76 16.72 21.08 -27.26
CA SER A 76 16.04 21.94 -28.23
C SER A 76 16.34 23.43 -28.07
N MET A 77 16.86 23.88 -26.92
CA MET A 77 17.24 25.28 -26.71
C MET A 77 18.71 25.57 -27.09
N ILE A 78 19.54 24.53 -27.16
CA ILE A 78 20.98 24.64 -27.48
C ILE A 78 21.23 24.59 -29.00
N TRP A 79 20.25 24.12 -29.77
CA TRP A 79 20.26 24.02 -31.24
C TRP A 79 19.27 25.02 -31.84
#